data_AF-A0A852ALD6-F1
#
_entry.id   AF-A0A852ALD6-F1
#
_cell.length_a   1.000
_cell.length_b   1.000
_cell.length_c   1.000
_cell.angle_alpha   90.00
_cell.angle_beta   90.00
_cell.angle_gamma   90.00
#
_symmetry.space_group_name_H-M   'P 1'
#
loop_
_entity.id
_entity.type
_entity.pdbx_description
1 polymer ?
#
loop_
_entity_poly.entity_id
_entity_poly.type
_entity_poly.pdbx_seq_one_letter_code
_entity_poly.pdbx_strand_id
1 'polypeptide(L)'
;IDQWNKVIEQLGTPSADFMKKLQPTVRNYVENRPKYPGIKFEELFPDWIFPSESDRDKLKTSQARDLLSKMLVVDPDKRISVDEALRHPYITVWYDPAEAEAPPPQIYDAQLEEREHAIEEWK
;
A
#
# COMPACT_ATOMS: atom_id res chain seq x y z
N ILE A 1 -4.77 5.32 17.26
CA ILE A 1 -6.18 4.87 17.24
C ILE A 1 -6.98 5.55 16.13
N ASP A 2 -6.93 6.87 16.02
CA ASP A 2 -7.64 7.63 14.96
C ASP A 2 -7.27 7.18 13.53
N GLN A 3 -5.99 6.85 13.30
CA GLN A 3 -5.51 6.40 11.99
C GLN A 3 -6.24 5.16 11.45
N TRP A 4 -6.57 4.18 12.30
CA TRP A 4 -7.32 3.00 11.85
C TRP A 4 -8.73 3.37 11.39
N ASN A 5 -9.40 4.26 12.13
CA ASN A 5 -10.74 4.72 11.79
C ASN A 5 -10.74 5.42 10.43
N LYS A 6 -9.77 6.32 10.19
CA LYS A 6 -9.62 6.98 8.90
C LYS A 6 -9.40 6.01 7.75
N VAL A 7 -8.64 4.94 7.96
CA VAL A 7 -8.41 3.92 6.93
C VAL A 7 -9.71 3.18 6.60
N ILE A 8 -10.44 2.68 7.61
CA ILE A 8 -11.66 1.89 7.35
C ILE A 8 -12.85 2.75 6.89
N GLU A 9 -12.92 4.02 7.27
CA GLU A 9 -13.93 4.96 6.78
C GLU A 9 -13.81 5.17 5.27
N GLN A 10 -12.58 5.18 4.75
CA GLN A 10 -12.30 5.40 3.33
C GLN A 10 -12.27 4.10 2.53
N LEU A 11 -11.53 3.08 2.99
CA LEU A 11 -11.29 1.84 2.25
C LEU A 11 -12.26 0.70 2.62
N GLY A 12 -13.06 0.89 3.67
CA GLY A 12 -13.99 -0.11 4.17
C GLY A 12 -13.39 -1.03 5.24
N THR A 13 -14.26 -1.77 5.91
CA THR A 13 -13.85 -2.75 6.91
C THR A 13 -13.26 -4.00 6.24
N PRO A 14 -12.03 -4.42 6.60
CA PRO A 14 -11.38 -5.58 5.98
C PRO A 14 -12.13 -6.90 6.17
N SER A 15 -11.83 -7.87 5.31
CA SER A 15 -12.41 -9.22 5.37
C SER A 15 -12.05 -9.97 6.66
N ALA A 16 -12.89 -10.94 7.04
CA ALA A 16 -12.65 -11.78 8.20
C ALA A 16 -11.30 -12.52 8.15
N ASP A 17 -10.81 -12.88 6.95
CA ASP A 17 -9.52 -13.54 6.79
C ASP A 17 -8.34 -12.64 7.18
N PHE A 18 -8.46 -11.33 6.94
CA PHE A 18 -7.48 -10.36 7.45
C PHE A 18 -7.55 -10.26 8.97
N MET A 19 -8.76 -10.18 9.54
CA MET A 19 -8.94 -10.08 11.00
C MET A 19 -8.33 -11.28 11.74
N LYS A 20 -8.40 -12.49 11.15
CA LYS A 20 -7.79 -13.72 11.69
C LYS A 20 -6.26 -13.65 11.80
N LYS A 21 -5.59 -12.78 11.05
CA LYS A 21 -4.12 -12.60 11.12
C LYS A 21 -3.70 -11.66 12.26
N LEU A 22 -4.63 -10.88 12.80
CA LEU A 22 -4.33 -9.91 13.86
C LEU A 22 -4.21 -10.60 15.22
N GLN A 23 -3.37 -10.02 16.10
CA GLN A 23 -3.28 -10.42 17.51
C GLN A 23 -4.66 -10.29 18.21
N PRO A 24 -4.99 -11.15 19.18
CA PRO A 24 -6.33 -11.21 19.77
C PRO A 24 -6.84 -9.87 20.34
N THR A 25 -5.98 -9.12 21.02
CA THR A 25 -6.31 -7.80 21.59
C THR A 25 -6.64 -6.78 20.50
N VAL A 26 -5.83 -6.74 19.44
CA VAL A 26 -6.03 -5.86 18.28
C VAL A 26 -7.29 -6.27 17.51
N ARG A 27 -7.51 -7.58 17.31
CA ARG A 27 -8.70 -8.12 16.64
C ARG A 27 -9.98 -7.68 17.35
N ASN A 28 -10.07 -7.90 18.66
CA ASN A 28 -11.23 -7.47 19.45
C ASN A 28 -11.46 -5.96 19.33
N TYR A 29 -10.40 -5.17 19.31
CA TYR A 29 -10.52 -3.72 19.13
C TYR A 29 -11.08 -3.35 17.75
N VAL A 30 -10.57 -3.93 16.67
CA VAL A 30 -11.01 -3.59 15.30
C VAL A 30 -12.38 -4.16 14.94
N GLU A 31 -12.76 -5.33 15.47
CA GLU A 31 -14.07 -5.95 15.24
C GLU A 31 -15.22 -5.23 15.96
N ASN A 32 -14.93 -4.56 17.08
CA ASN A 32 -15.89 -3.74 17.82
C ASN A 32 -16.09 -2.34 17.20
N ARG A 33 -15.50 -2.05 16.03
CA ARG A 33 -15.70 -0.79 15.32
C ARG A 33 -16.91 -0.87 14.38
N PRO A 34 -17.56 0.27 14.06
CA PRO A 34 -18.59 0.30 13.03
C PRO A 34 -18.06 -0.28 11.71
N LYS A 35 -18.93 -1.02 11.01
CA LYS A 35 -18.58 -1.56 9.70
C LYS A 35 -18.83 -0.52 8.63
N TYR A 36 -17.85 -0.33 7.76
CA TYR A 36 -17.92 0.59 6.62
C TYR A 36 -17.81 -0.19 5.31
N PRO A 37 -18.65 0.11 4.32
CA PRO A 37 -18.59 -0.56 3.01
C PRO A 37 -17.37 -0.15 2.17
N GLY A 38 -16.70 0.95 2.54
CA GLY A 38 -15.65 1.58 1.74
C GLY A 38 -16.22 2.49 0.65
N ILE A 39 -15.43 3.49 0.28
CA ILE A 39 -15.73 4.44 -0.79
C ILE A 39 -15.09 3.93 -2.08
N LYS A 40 -15.77 4.11 -3.21
CA LYS A 40 -15.22 3.73 -4.51
C LYS A 40 -14.00 4.59 -4.86
N PHE A 41 -13.03 4.03 -5.58
CA PHE A 41 -11.82 4.77 -5.94
C PHE A 41 -12.10 5.95 -6.87
N GLU A 42 -13.19 5.93 -7.64
CA GLU A 42 -13.67 7.06 -8.44
C GLU A 42 -14.17 8.22 -7.58
N GLU A 43 -14.67 7.94 -6.38
CA GLU A 43 -15.13 8.95 -5.42
C GLU A 43 -13.97 9.44 -4.54
N LEU A 44 -13.06 8.55 -4.15
CA LEU A 44 -11.82 8.90 -3.43
C LEU A 44 -10.87 9.74 -4.29
N PHE A 45 -10.75 9.39 -5.56
CA PHE A 45 -9.86 10.03 -6.54
C PHE A 45 -10.66 10.44 -7.78
N PRO A 46 -11.46 11.51 -7.69
CA PRO A 46 -12.36 11.94 -8.77
C PRO A 46 -11.61 12.52 -9.97
N ASP A 47 -12.24 12.56 -11.14
CA ASP A 47 -11.53 12.99 -12.38
C ASP A 47 -10.95 14.41 -12.31
N TRP A 48 -11.58 15.32 -11.55
CA TRP A 48 -11.17 16.72 -11.44
C TRP A 48 -9.87 16.94 -10.67
N ILE A 49 -9.36 15.95 -9.92
CA ILE A 49 -8.04 16.05 -9.29
C ILE A 49 -6.91 15.62 -10.22
N PHE A 50 -7.24 15.09 -11.41
CA PHE A 50 -6.26 14.68 -12.41
C PHE A 50 -6.29 15.59 -13.64
N PRO A 51 -5.18 15.66 -14.41
CA PRO A 51 -5.19 16.30 -15.72
C PRO A 51 -6.21 15.61 -16.66
N SER A 52 -6.94 16.40 -17.45
CA SER A 52 -8.00 15.89 -18.34
C SER A 52 -8.05 16.59 -19.70
N GLU A 53 -6.96 17.23 -20.12
CA GLU A 53 -6.92 18.08 -21.32
C GLU A 53 -6.91 17.26 -22.63
N SER A 54 -6.34 16.05 -22.59
CA SER A 54 -6.30 15.14 -23.73
C SER A 54 -6.87 13.75 -23.42
N ASP A 55 -7.20 12.98 -24.46
CA ASP A 55 -7.62 11.59 -24.27
C ASP A 55 -6.50 10.70 -23.72
N ARG A 56 -5.23 11.09 -23.93
CA ARG A 56 -4.08 10.45 -23.29
C ARG A 56 -4.07 10.69 -21.78
N ASP A 57 -4.46 11.89 -21.33
CA ASP A 57 -4.54 12.21 -19.91
C ASP A 57 -5.67 11.44 -19.24
N LYS A 58 -6.84 11.31 -19.90
CA LYS A 58 -7.94 10.46 -19.39
C LYS A 58 -7.51 9.00 -19.23
N LEU A 59 -6.77 8.45 -20.19
CA LEU A 59 -6.23 7.10 -20.08
C LEU A 59 -5.25 6.98 -18.90
N LYS A 60 -4.34 7.95 -18.74
CA LYS A 60 -3.41 7.99 -17.59
C LYS A 60 -4.13 8.12 -16.26
N THR A 61 -5.21 8.90 -16.19
CA THR A 61 -6.06 9.05 -15.00
C THR A 61 -6.68 7.72 -14.60
N SER A 62 -7.24 6.99 -15.56
CA SER A 62 -7.78 5.64 -15.31
C SER A 62 -6.69 4.68 -14.82
N GLN A 63 -5.50 4.70 -15.44
CA GLN A 63 -4.37 3.88 -15.02
C GLN A 63 -3.83 4.26 -13.64
N ALA A 64 -3.79 5.55 -13.30
CA ALA A 64 -3.36 6.03 -11.98
C ALA A 64 -4.31 5.54 -10.88
N ARG A 65 -5.62 5.69 -11.12
CA ARG A 65 -6.67 5.23 -10.19
C ARG A 65 -6.64 3.72 -10.01
N ASP A 66 -6.46 2.97 -11.09
CA ASP A 66 -6.33 1.51 -11.05
C ASP A 66 -5.11 1.08 -10.21
N LEU A 67 -3.94 1.71 -10.40
CA LEU A 67 -2.76 1.44 -9.59
C LEU A 67 -3.00 1.77 -8.11
N LEU A 68 -3.59 2.93 -7.80
CA LEU A 68 -3.95 3.30 -6.43
C LEU A 68 -4.88 2.27 -5.78
N SER A 69 -5.84 1.74 -6.54
CA SER A 69 -6.77 0.71 -6.04
C SER A 69 -6.08 -0.60 -5.66
N LYS A 70 -4.98 -0.94 -6.35
CA LYS A 70 -4.18 -2.13 -6.10
C LYS A 70 -3.14 -1.93 -4.99
N MET A 71 -2.69 -0.69 -4.77
CA MET A 71 -1.74 -0.34 -3.71
C MET A 71 -2.42 -0.04 -2.36
N LEU A 72 -3.54 0.68 -2.37
CA LEU A 72 -4.29 1.08 -1.17
C LEU A 72 -5.22 -0.05 -0.71
N VAL A 73 -4.64 -1.23 -0.48
CA VAL A 73 -5.32 -2.43 0.00
C VAL A 73 -4.85 -2.71 1.43
N VAL A 74 -5.81 -2.83 2.36
CA VAL A 74 -5.50 -3.04 3.79
C VAL A 74 -4.85 -4.40 4.03
N ASP A 75 -5.33 -5.45 3.35
CA ASP A 75 -4.79 -6.81 3.45
C ASP A 75 -3.52 -6.93 2.60
N PRO A 76 -2.34 -7.15 3.20
CA PRO A 76 -1.07 -7.21 2.47
C PRO A 76 -1.03 -8.34 1.45
N ASP A 77 -1.69 -9.47 1.70
CA ASP A 77 -1.72 -10.61 0.77
C ASP A 77 -2.51 -10.30 -0.52
N LYS A 78 -3.36 -9.27 -0.49
CA LYS A 78 -4.15 -8.83 -1.65
C LYS A 78 -3.59 -7.56 -2.28
N ARG A 79 -2.58 -6.94 -1.65
CA ARG A 79 -1.94 -5.73 -2.13
C ARG A 79 -0.98 -6.11 -3.25
N ILE A 80 -0.92 -5.28 -4.29
CA ILE A 80 0.02 -5.45 -5.40
C ILE A 80 1.47 -5.52 -4.88
N SER A 81 2.25 -6.45 -5.44
CA SER A 81 3.67 -6.54 -5.19
C SER A 81 4.44 -5.41 -5.88
N VAL A 82 5.69 -5.20 -5.47
CA VAL A 82 6.58 -4.21 -6.09
C VAL A 82 6.77 -4.53 -7.59
N ASP A 83 7.02 -5.79 -7.92
CA ASP A 83 7.25 -6.22 -9.31
C ASP A 83 6.02 -6.01 -10.20
N GLU A 84 4.83 -6.28 -9.67
CA GLU A 84 3.57 -6.03 -10.39
C GLU A 84 3.32 -4.53 -10.56
N ALA A 85 3.65 -3.72 -9.56
CA ALA A 85 3.52 -2.26 -9.64
C ALA A 85 4.46 -1.66 -10.68
N LEU A 86 5.71 -2.14 -10.77
CA LEU A 86 6.67 -1.73 -11.79
C LEU A 86 6.20 -2.09 -13.21
N ARG A 87 5.50 -3.21 -13.37
CA ARG A 87 4.90 -3.64 -14.64
C ARG A 87 3.55 -2.99 -14.94
N HIS A 88 3.03 -2.16 -14.05
CA HIS A 88 1.74 -1.52 -14.23
C HIS A 88 1.78 -0.54 -15.43
N PRO A 89 0.73 -0.46 -16.29
CA PRO A 89 0.72 0.45 -17.45
C PRO A 89 1.01 1.92 -17.12
N TYR A 90 0.73 2.34 -15.89
CA TYR A 90 1.03 3.68 -15.39
C TYR A 90 2.53 3.93 -15.14
N ILE A 91 3.27 2.91 -14.69
CA ILE A 91 4.69 3.01 -14.27
C ILE A 91 5.64 2.48 -15.36
N THR A 92 5.22 1.47 -16.10
CA THR A 92 6.05 0.73 -17.08
C THR A 92 6.68 1.61 -18.16
N VAL A 93 6.12 2.81 -18.41
CA VAL A 93 6.69 3.80 -19.34
C VAL A 93 8.08 4.31 -18.91
N TRP A 94 8.43 4.14 -17.63
CA TRP A 94 9.72 4.50 -17.04
C TRP A 94 10.55 3.27 -16.65
N TYR A 95 10.11 2.07 -16.98
CA TYR A 95 10.78 0.86 -16.54
C TYR A 95 12.08 0.65 -17.33
N ASP A 96 13.20 0.73 -16.61
CA ASP A 96 14.51 0.32 -17.08
C ASP A 96 15.02 -0.86 -16.21
N PRO A 97 15.27 -2.05 -16.77
CA PRO A 97 15.83 -3.17 -16.02
C PRO A 97 17.14 -2.84 -15.30
N ALA A 98 17.99 -1.98 -15.87
CA ALA A 98 19.25 -1.59 -15.26
C ALA A 98 19.05 -0.78 -13.97
N GLU A 99 17.94 -0.05 -13.85
CA GLU A 99 17.56 0.69 -12.65
C GLU A 99 16.73 -0.17 -11.69
N ALA A 100 15.76 -0.91 -12.20
CA ALA A 100 14.80 -1.68 -11.41
C ALA A 100 15.38 -2.97 -10.81
N GLU A 101 16.32 -3.61 -11.52
CA GLU A 101 16.90 -4.91 -11.14
C GLU A 101 18.38 -4.78 -10.75
N ALA A 102 18.83 -3.57 -10.44
CA ALA A 102 20.18 -3.34 -9.95
C ALA A 102 20.44 -4.19 -8.70
N PRO A 103 21.57 -4.92 -8.63
CA PRO A 103 21.89 -5.72 -7.47
C PRO A 103 22.02 -4.84 -6.23
N PRO A 104 21.53 -5.28 -5.06
CA PRO A 104 21.70 -4.52 -3.84
C PRO A 104 23.20 -4.34 -3.54
N PRO A 105 23.65 -3.14 -3.14
CA PRO A 105 25.07 -2.87 -2.89
C PRO A 105 25.63 -3.73 -1.75
N GLN A 106 24.78 -4.06 -0.78
CA GLN A 106 25.08 -4.96 0.32
C GLN A 106 23.76 -5.58 0.79
N ILE A 107 23.77 -6.87 1.11
CA ILE A 107 22.63 -7.50 1.77
C ILE A 107 22.70 -7.10 3.24
N TYR A 108 21.63 -6.48 3.72
CA TYR A 108 21.50 -6.10 5.12
C TYR A 108 21.59 -7.34 6.03
N ASP A 109 22.44 -7.31 7.04
CA ASP A 109 22.54 -8.37 8.05
C ASP A 109 21.54 -8.08 9.17
N ALA A 110 20.37 -8.73 9.12
CA ALA A 110 19.34 -8.58 10.15
C ALA A 110 19.81 -9.02 11.55
N GLN A 111 20.86 -9.85 11.64
CA GLN A 111 21.42 -10.27 12.92
C GLN A 111 22.24 -9.17 13.60
N LEU A 112 22.55 -8.08 12.89
CA LEU A 112 23.28 -6.93 13.42
C LEU A 112 22.35 -6.00 14.21
N GLU A 113 21.07 -5.94 13.86
CA GLU A 113 20.03 -5.18 14.57
C GLU A 113 19.50 -5.90 15.81
N GLU A 114 19.41 -7.24 15.77
CA GLU A 114 18.97 -8.05 16.91
C GLU A 114 20.04 -8.17 18.01
N ARG A 115 21.27 -7.69 17.76
CA ARG A 115 22.32 -7.62 18.78
C ARG A 115 22.05 -6.45 19.71
N GLU A 116 21.71 -6.78 20.95
CA GLU A 116 21.72 -5.81 22.03
C GLU A 116 23.18 -5.41 22.32
N HIS A 117 23.54 -4.19 21.92
CA HIS A 117 24.81 -3.57 22.24
C HIS A 117 24.64 -2.58 23.39
N ALA A 118 25.62 -2.50 24.29
CA ALA A 118 25.64 -1.48 25.33
C ALA A 118 25.80 -0.08 24.69
N ILE A 119 25.34 0.98 25.36
CA ILE A 119 25.41 2.37 24.82
C ILE A 119 26.84 2.75 24.40
N GLU A 120 27.86 2.29 25.12
CA GLU A 120 29.27 2.55 24.80
C GLU A 120 29.77 1.75 23.58
N GLU A 121 29.10 0.67 23.18
CA GLU A 121 29.42 -0.11 21.98
C GLU A 121 28.75 0.47 20.72
N TRP A 122 27.70 1.27 20.89
CA TRP A 122 27.05 2.03 19.81
C TRP A 122 27.76 3.35 19.48
N LYS A 123 28.67 3.81 20.34
CA LYS A 123 29.29 5.14 20.29
C LYS A 123 30.59 5.16 19.48
#